data_AF-A0A9E3RFW0-F1
#
_entry.id   AF-A0A9E3RFW0-F1
#
_cell.length_a   1.000
_cell.length_b   1.000
_cell.length_c   1.000
_cell.angle_alpha   90.00
_cell.angle_beta   90.00
_cell.angle_gamma   90.00
#
_symmetry.space_group_name_H-M   'P 1'
#
loop_
_entity.id
_entity.type
_entity.pdbx_description
1 polymer ?
#
loop_
_entity_poly.entity_id
_entity_poly.type
_entity_poly.pdbx_seq_one_letter_code
_entity_poly.pdbx_strand_id
1 'polypeptide(L)'
;MRHPHRSLLARHGGALGLALAFGFGTSTAAVAQRAEARASFDSAWSAVSRSYWDTTLVQGRWRAAHDSIRATLPGDASPEAVRRAIRALIAVPGQSHFVLIPETLSPMAGAARPVREPGTSGLEVRTIGDGVVAWRVAPQGPAARAGIRPGDRVLAVGELVVDSAARALLASARDSVTAHRLLAAAVMVQLQGGVGDTVAVRVQPARGRPRVRMLRHGPIEGQVTRYGNLPPMAVHAEAT
;
A
#
# COMPACT_ATOMS: atom_id res chain seq x y z
N MET A 1 -83.74 -0.67 -35.15
CA MET A 1 -84.16 -2.00 -35.64
C MET A 1 -82.96 -2.72 -36.24
N ARG A 2 -82.71 -3.96 -35.79
CA ARG A 2 -81.93 -5.05 -36.41
C ARG A 2 -80.40 -4.88 -36.56
N HIS A 3 -79.68 -5.51 -35.63
CA HIS A 3 -78.49 -6.32 -35.97
C HIS A 3 -78.91 -7.49 -36.86
N PRO A 4 -78.00 -8.02 -37.72
CA PRO A 4 -77.45 -9.34 -37.37
C PRO A 4 -76.00 -9.65 -37.81
N HIS A 5 -75.41 -10.56 -37.02
CA HIS A 5 -74.57 -11.72 -37.38
C HIS A 5 -73.15 -11.60 -37.97
N ARG A 6 -72.19 -11.77 -37.04
CA ARG A 6 -70.97 -12.62 -37.03
C ARG A 6 -70.65 -13.48 -38.27
N SER A 7 -69.36 -13.44 -38.65
CA SER A 7 -68.62 -14.57 -39.25
C SER A 7 -67.18 -14.62 -38.71
N LEU A 8 -66.84 -15.72 -38.03
CA LEU A 8 -65.48 -16.15 -37.63
C LEU A 8 -64.77 -16.82 -38.81
N LEU A 9 -63.46 -16.60 -38.98
CA LEU A 9 -62.44 -17.48 -39.63
C LEU A 9 -61.06 -16.83 -39.31
N ALA A 10 -60.31 -17.25 -38.29
CA ALA A 10 -59.35 -18.36 -38.20
C ALA A 10 -57.98 -18.16 -38.91
N ARG A 11 -56.92 -18.04 -38.09
CA ARG A 11 -55.48 -18.40 -38.26
C ARG A 11 -54.70 -17.60 -39.33
N HIS A 12 -53.48 -17.08 -39.11
CA HIS A 12 -52.21 -17.69 -38.66
C HIS A 12 -51.34 -16.55 -38.06
N GLY A 13 -50.64 -16.68 -36.94
CA GLY A 13 -49.45 -17.52 -36.81
C GLY A 13 -48.20 -16.75 -37.29
N GLY A 14 -47.68 -15.84 -36.48
CA GLY A 14 -46.47 -15.07 -36.78
C GLY A 14 -45.81 -14.57 -35.49
N ALA A 15 -45.16 -15.48 -34.76
CA ALA A 15 -44.31 -15.15 -33.64
C ALA A 15 -43.04 -14.46 -34.18
N LEU A 16 -42.95 -13.14 -34.02
CA LEU A 16 -41.72 -12.40 -34.25
C LEU A 16 -40.79 -12.71 -33.07
N GLY A 17 -39.96 -13.74 -33.22
CA GLY A 17 -38.92 -14.08 -32.27
C GLY A 17 -37.88 -12.96 -32.22
N LEU A 18 -37.93 -12.13 -31.17
CA LEU A 18 -36.83 -11.26 -30.80
C LEU A 18 -35.73 -12.15 -30.20
N ALA A 19 -34.81 -12.61 -31.04
CA ALA A 19 -33.58 -13.22 -30.58
C ALA A 19 -32.72 -12.13 -29.92
N LEU A 20 -32.90 -11.93 -28.62
CA LEU A 20 -31.93 -11.24 -27.77
C LEU A 20 -30.68 -12.14 -27.69
N ALA A 21 -29.78 -11.96 -28.65
CA ALA A 21 -28.41 -12.40 -28.50
C ALA A 21 -27.80 -11.59 -27.35
N PHE A 22 -27.82 -12.17 -26.14
CA PHE A 22 -26.97 -11.73 -25.03
C PHE A 22 -25.52 -12.00 -25.46
N GLY A 23 -24.92 -11.03 -26.15
CA GLY A 23 -23.49 -11.01 -26.38
C GLY A 23 -22.79 -10.95 -25.04
N PHE A 24 -22.10 -12.02 -24.65
CA PHE A 24 -21.04 -11.99 -23.64
C PHE A 24 -19.84 -11.20 -24.19
N GLY A 25 -20.04 -9.91 -24.48
CA GLY A 25 -18.96 -8.99 -24.80
C GLY A 25 -18.32 -8.56 -23.49
N THR A 26 -17.10 -9.00 -23.21
CA THR A 26 -16.27 -8.41 -22.17
C THR A 26 -16.15 -6.92 -22.46
N SER A 27 -16.76 -6.09 -21.61
CA SER A 27 -16.70 -4.63 -21.74
C SER A 27 -15.24 -4.16 -21.83
N THR A 28 -14.97 -3.21 -22.72
CA THR A 28 -13.64 -2.58 -22.90
C THR A 28 -13.08 -2.05 -21.59
N ALA A 29 -13.93 -1.54 -20.69
CA ALA A 29 -13.56 -1.12 -19.34
C ALA A 29 -13.03 -2.29 -18.48
N ALA A 30 -13.64 -3.47 -18.59
CA ALA A 30 -13.22 -4.67 -17.87
C ALA A 30 -11.92 -5.27 -18.45
N VAL A 31 -11.62 -5.03 -19.73
CA VAL A 31 -10.33 -5.41 -20.32
C VAL A 31 -9.23 -4.44 -19.88
N ALA A 32 -9.50 -3.13 -19.90
CA ALA A 32 -8.57 -2.11 -19.42
C ALA A 32 -8.21 -2.31 -17.94
N GLN A 33 -9.21 -2.56 -17.09
CA GLN A 33 -8.99 -2.81 -15.66
C GLN A 33 -8.11 -4.04 -15.40
N ARG A 34 -8.25 -5.12 -16.20
CA ARG A 34 -7.40 -6.31 -16.10
C ARG A 34 -5.96 -6.02 -16.54
N ALA A 35 -5.79 -5.23 -17.60
CA ALA A 35 -4.47 -4.80 -18.06
C ALA A 35 -3.76 -3.92 -17.02
N GLU A 36 -4.47 -2.97 -16.41
CA GLU A 36 -3.97 -2.13 -15.32
C GLU A 36 -3.62 -2.94 -14.07
N ALA A 37 -4.46 -3.91 -13.70
CA ALA A 37 -4.16 -4.81 -12.59
C ALA A 37 -2.84 -5.56 -12.85
N ARG A 38 -2.64 -6.09 -14.06
CA ARG A 38 -1.40 -6.78 -14.43
C ARG A 38 -0.19 -5.85 -14.47
N ALA A 39 -0.35 -4.62 -14.96
CA ALA A 39 0.69 -3.60 -14.87
C ALA A 39 1.06 -3.27 -13.40
N SER A 40 0.10 -3.34 -12.48
CA SER A 40 0.36 -3.14 -11.04
C SER A 40 1.26 -4.23 -10.45
N PHE A 41 1.19 -5.47 -10.96
CA PHE A 41 2.12 -6.54 -10.56
C PHE A 41 3.56 -6.21 -10.96
N ASP A 42 3.76 -5.78 -12.20
CA ASP A 42 5.07 -5.41 -12.74
C ASP A 42 5.65 -4.18 -12.03
N SER A 43 4.77 -3.22 -11.71
CA SER A 43 5.13 -2.02 -10.95
C SER A 43 5.60 -2.38 -9.53
N ALA A 44 4.86 -3.25 -8.83
CA ALA A 44 5.24 -3.72 -7.49
C ALA A 44 6.58 -4.47 -7.51
N TRP A 45 6.80 -5.31 -8.53
CA TRP A 45 8.09 -5.98 -8.73
C TRP A 45 9.23 -4.97 -8.89
N SER A 46 9.06 -4.01 -9.81
CA SER A 46 10.08 -3.03 -10.14
C SER A 46 10.38 -2.07 -8.99
N ALA A 47 9.37 -1.70 -8.19
CA ALA A 47 9.55 -0.85 -7.02
C ALA A 47 10.57 -1.46 -6.03
N VAL A 48 10.38 -2.73 -5.67
CA VAL A 48 11.32 -3.44 -4.78
C VAL A 48 12.67 -3.64 -5.46
N SER A 49 12.70 -4.05 -6.73
CA SER A 49 13.97 -4.25 -7.47
C SER A 49 14.86 -3.01 -7.48
N ARG A 50 14.28 -1.81 -7.50
CA ARG A 50 15.03 -0.54 -7.54
C ARG A 50 15.53 -0.08 -6.19
N SER A 51 14.80 -0.36 -5.11
CA SER A 51 15.09 0.20 -3.79
C SER A 51 15.58 -0.81 -2.77
N TYR A 52 15.53 -2.11 -3.08
CA TYR A 52 15.93 -3.16 -2.14
C TYR A 52 17.44 -3.33 -2.12
N TRP A 53 17.99 -3.37 -0.91
CA TRP A 53 19.43 -3.34 -0.63
C TRP A 53 20.13 -4.67 -0.93
N ASP A 54 19.44 -5.82 -0.85
CA ASP A 54 20.02 -7.13 -1.12
C ASP A 54 19.98 -7.44 -2.62
N THR A 55 21.02 -7.01 -3.32
CA THR A 55 21.15 -7.20 -4.77
C THR A 55 21.25 -8.66 -5.16
N THR A 56 21.79 -9.53 -4.31
CA THR A 56 21.84 -10.98 -4.54
C THR A 56 20.44 -11.58 -4.50
N LEU A 57 19.61 -11.18 -3.54
CA LEU A 57 18.19 -11.56 -3.50
C LEU A 57 17.46 -11.07 -4.75
N VAL A 58 17.69 -9.81 -5.14
CA VAL A 58 17.05 -9.18 -6.32
C VAL A 58 17.43 -9.92 -7.62
N GLN A 59 18.71 -10.23 -7.81
CA GLN A 59 19.22 -10.88 -9.02
C GLN A 59 18.86 -12.36 -9.11
N GLY A 60 18.67 -13.03 -7.96
CA GLY A 60 18.32 -14.45 -7.91
C GLY A 60 16.83 -14.69 -7.66
N ARG A 61 16.49 -14.96 -6.40
CA ARG A 61 15.15 -15.46 -6.02
C ARG A 61 14.02 -14.50 -6.34
N TRP A 62 14.26 -13.18 -6.35
CA TRP A 62 13.25 -12.18 -6.66
C TRP A 62 12.86 -12.19 -8.14
N ARG A 63 13.86 -12.24 -9.03
CA ARG A 63 13.63 -12.40 -10.47
C ARG A 63 12.92 -13.72 -10.78
N ALA A 64 13.41 -14.82 -10.20
CA ALA A 64 12.78 -16.14 -10.37
C ALA A 64 11.33 -16.17 -9.86
N ALA A 65 11.04 -15.52 -8.73
CA ALA A 65 9.69 -15.43 -8.19
C ALA A 65 8.77 -14.61 -9.11
N HIS A 66 9.25 -13.49 -9.65
CA HIS A 66 8.48 -12.72 -10.64
C HIS A 66 8.11 -13.57 -11.84
N ASP A 67 9.09 -14.23 -12.45
CA ASP A 67 8.88 -14.99 -13.68
C ASP A 67 7.92 -16.17 -13.45
N SER A 68 8.11 -16.90 -12.34
CA SER A 68 7.25 -18.01 -11.93
C SER A 68 5.81 -17.55 -11.64
N ILE A 69 5.62 -16.52 -10.81
CA ILE A 69 4.28 -16.02 -10.46
C ILE A 69 3.60 -15.43 -11.69
N ARG A 70 4.33 -14.70 -12.55
CA ARG A 70 3.79 -14.14 -13.80
C ARG A 70 3.31 -15.22 -14.76
N ALA A 71 4.03 -16.34 -14.85
CA ALA A 71 3.63 -17.47 -15.68
C ALA A 71 2.31 -18.12 -15.21
N THR A 72 2.02 -18.06 -13.91
CA THR A 72 0.75 -18.57 -13.35
C THR A 72 -0.43 -17.60 -13.47
N LEU A 73 -0.19 -16.34 -13.87
CA LEU A 73 -1.23 -15.34 -14.05
C LEU A 73 -1.77 -15.38 -15.50
N PRO A 74 -3.01 -15.86 -15.72
CA PRO A 74 -3.61 -15.85 -17.06
C PRO A 74 -3.82 -14.41 -17.55
N GLY A 75 -3.88 -14.23 -18.87
CA GLY A 75 -3.98 -12.90 -19.49
C GLY A 75 -5.25 -12.13 -19.09
N ASP A 76 -6.31 -12.84 -18.70
CA ASP A 76 -7.62 -12.32 -18.28
C ASP A 76 -7.82 -12.36 -16.76
N ALA A 77 -6.74 -12.52 -15.98
CA ALA A 77 -6.78 -12.60 -14.52
C ALA A 77 -7.58 -11.46 -13.88
N SER A 78 -8.41 -11.80 -12.90
CA SER A 78 -9.17 -10.80 -12.14
C SER A 78 -8.26 -9.92 -11.27
N PRO A 79 -8.67 -8.68 -10.94
CA PRO A 79 -7.92 -7.83 -10.02
C PRO A 79 -7.58 -8.51 -8.69
N GLU A 80 -8.46 -9.33 -8.15
CA GLU A 80 -8.24 -10.09 -6.91
C GLU A 80 -7.15 -11.14 -7.08
N ALA A 81 -7.09 -11.83 -8.23
CA ALA A 81 -6.04 -12.77 -8.55
C ALA A 81 -4.69 -12.07 -8.64
N VAL A 82 -4.65 -10.90 -9.27
CA VAL A 82 -3.43 -10.08 -9.33
C VAL A 82 -3.02 -9.58 -7.94
N ARG A 83 -3.95 -9.11 -7.10
CA ARG A 83 -3.63 -8.73 -5.70
C ARG A 83 -3.07 -9.91 -4.90
N ARG A 84 -3.57 -11.14 -5.11
CA ARG A 84 -2.98 -12.34 -4.48
C ARG A 84 -1.56 -12.60 -4.98
N ALA A 85 -1.32 -12.47 -6.28
CA ALA A 85 0.01 -12.61 -6.86
C ALA A 85 1.00 -11.56 -6.33
N ILE A 86 0.57 -10.30 -6.18
CA ILE A 86 1.38 -9.25 -5.56
C ILE A 86 1.71 -9.61 -4.11
N ARG A 87 0.74 -10.11 -3.33
CA ARG A 87 0.99 -10.56 -1.95
C ARG A 87 1.98 -11.71 -1.87
N ALA A 88 1.89 -12.67 -2.79
CA ALA A 88 2.86 -13.77 -2.88
C ALA A 88 4.26 -13.24 -3.24
N LEU A 89 4.33 -12.31 -4.19
CA LEU A 89 5.58 -11.69 -4.60
C LEU A 89 6.25 -10.95 -3.42
N ILE A 90 5.56 -10.03 -2.76
CA ILE A 90 6.14 -9.24 -1.65
C ILE A 90 6.43 -10.07 -0.39
N ALA A 91 6.02 -11.33 -0.34
CA ALA A 91 6.39 -12.25 0.73
C ALA A 91 7.78 -12.90 0.52
N VAL A 92 8.31 -12.89 -0.71
CA VAL A 92 9.61 -13.50 -1.08
C VAL A 92 10.79 -12.99 -0.25
N PRO A 93 10.89 -11.68 0.10
CA PRO A 93 11.93 -11.20 1.00
C PRO A 93 11.83 -11.77 2.43
N GLY A 94 10.69 -12.36 2.81
CA GLY A 94 10.45 -12.93 4.14
C GLY A 94 10.32 -11.90 5.26
N GLN A 95 10.15 -10.62 4.90
CA GLN A 95 10.16 -9.51 5.84
C GLN A 95 8.74 -9.11 6.26
N SER A 96 8.47 -9.06 7.57
CA SER A 96 7.15 -8.77 8.13
C SER A 96 6.59 -7.38 7.80
N HIS A 97 7.45 -6.45 7.37
CA HIS A 97 7.10 -5.07 7.02
C HIS A 97 6.74 -4.88 5.55
N PHE A 98 6.86 -5.91 4.70
CA PHE A 98 6.35 -5.88 3.35
C PHE A 98 4.83 -6.10 3.39
N VAL A 99 4.09 -5.04 3.08
CA VAL A 99 2.62 -5.07 3.05
C VAL A 99 2.10 -4.48 1.77
N LEU A 100 1.01 -5.06 1.26
CA LEU A 100 0.22 -4.44 0.21
C LEU A 100 -0.76 -3.48 0.88
N ILE A 101 -0.54 -2.19 0.68
CA ILE A 101 -1.44 -1.15 1.18
C ILE A 101 -2.75 -1.21 0.35
N PRO A 102 -3.94 -1.24 0.98
CA PRO A 102 -5.21 -1.22 0.26
C PRO A 102 -5.39 0.03 -0.61
N GLU A 103 -6.15 -0.10 -1.69
CA GLU A 103 -6.46 0.99 -2.62
C GLU A 103 -7.09 2.21 -1.94
N THR A 104 -7.90 1.98 -0.89
CA THR A 104 -8.52 3.04 -0.07
C THR A 104 -7.50 3.98 0.58
N LEU A 105 -6.26 3.53 0.78
CA LEU A 105 -5.16 4.32 1.31
C LEU A 105 -4.14 4.72 0.23
N SER A 106 -4.32 4.30 -1.03
CA SER A 106 -3.41 4.64 -2.13
C SER A 106 -3.26 6.15 -2.37
N PRO A 107 -4.30 6.99 -2.28
CA PRO A 107 -4.14 8.46 -2.35
C PRO A 107 -3.26 9.03 -1.24
N MET A 108 -3.22 8.35 -0.09
CA MET A 108 -2.46 8.73 1.09
C MET A 108 -1.09 8.06 1.18
N ALA A 109 -0.83 7.03 0.37
CA ALA A 109 0.41 6.26 0.40
C ALA A 109 1.58 6.96 -0.33
N GLY A 110 1.29 8.03 -1.08
CA GLY A 110 2.28 8.80 -1.82
C GLY A 110 2.88 8.01 -2.98
N ALA A 111 3.04 8.64 -4.15
CA ALA A 111 3.87 8.05 -5.20
C ALA A 111 5.31 8.01 -4.71
N ALA A 112 5.92 6.82 -4.62
CA ALA A 112 7.34 6.68 -4.31
C ALA A 112 8.15 7.49 -5.32
N ARG A 113 8.69 8.64 -4.89
CA ARG A 113 9.58 9.45 -5.72
C ARG A 113 10.92 8.72 -5.86
N PRO A 114 11.58 8.74 -7.03
CA PRO A 114 12.92 8.20 -7.15
C PRO A 114 13.86 9.00 -6.24
N VAL A 115 14.25 8.37 -5.13
CA VAL A 115 15.17 8.92 -4.13
C VAL A 115 16.60 8.81 -4.67
N ARG A 116 17.32 9.94 -4.74
CA ARG A 116 18.74 9.96 -5.17
C ARG A 116 19.69 9.39 -4.11
N GLU A 117 19.35 9.58 -2.83
CA GLU A 117 20.05 9.02 -1.67
C GLU A 117 19.05 8.82 -0.51
N PRO A 118 18.90 7.61 0.06
CA PRO A 118 17.98 7.34 1.17
C PRO A 118 18.28 8.21 2.40
N GLY A 119 17.27 8.91 2.91
CA GLY A 119 17.36 9.69 4.13
C GLY A 119 16.52 9.11 5.26
N THR A 120 16.75 9.60 6.48
CA THR A 120 15.93 9.24 7.66
C THR A 120 15.32 10.47 8.29
N SER A 121 14.06 10.36 8.70
CA SER A 121 13.40 11.35 9.57
C SER A 121 13.83 11.19 11.04
N GLY A 122 14.48 10.08 11.38
CA GLY A 122 14.86 9.72 12.76
C GLY A 122 13.65 9.40 13.65
N LEU A 123 12.49 9.11 13.07
CA LEU A 123 11.26 8.77 13.76
C LEU A 123 10.79 7.37 13.39
N GLU A 124 10.63 6.51 14.41
CA GLU A 124 9.93 5.23 14.27
C GLU A 124 8.62 5.27 15.05
N VAL A 125 7.58 4.68 14.46
CA VAL A 125 6.25 4.67 15.05
C VAL A 125 5.77 3.26 15.37
N ARG A 126 4.83 3.16 16.30
CA ARG A 126 4.13 1.92 16.62
C ARG A 126 2.67 2.17 16.90
N THR A 127 1.81 1.20 16.62
CA THR A 127 0.40 1.23 17.05
C THR A 127 0.28 0.79 18.49
N ILE A 128 -0.44 1.57 19.30
CA ILE A 128 -0.86 1.23 20.66
C ILE A 128 -2.36 1.54 20.76
N GLY A 129 -3.16 0.50 21.03
CA GLY A 129 -4.62 0.62 20.92
C GLY A 129 -5.03 1.01 19.50
N ASP A 130 -5.85 2.05 19.39
CA ASP A 130 -6.33 2.64 18.14
C ASP A 130 -5.44 3.77 17.59
N GLY A 131 -4.36 4.11 18.29
CA GLY A 131 -3.49 5.24 17.97
C GLY A 131 -2.10 4.82 17.49
N VAL A 132 -1.38 5.79 16.91
CA VAL A 132 0.02 5.66 16.54
C VAL A 132 0.85 6.55 17.45
N VAL A 133 1.96 6.03 17.98
CA VAL A 133 2.88 6.75 18.86
C VAL A 133 4.28 6.78 18.29
N ALA A 134 5.02 7.85 18.57
CA ALA A 134 6.47 7.89 18.41
C ALA A 134 7.09 6.88 19.39
N TRP A 135 7.59 5.77 18.87
CA TRP A 135 8.15 4.68 19.68
C TRP A 135 9.65 4.86 19.89
N ARG A 136 10.39 5.17 18.83
CA ARG A 136 11.81 5.55 18.90
C ARG A 136 12.04 6.85 18.18
N VAL A 137 12.90 7.67 18.77
CA VAL A 137 13.39 8.91 18.17
C VAL A 137 14.91 8.84 18.22
N ALA A 138 15.55 8.90 17.06
CA ALA A 138 17.00 8.85 16.96
C ALA A 138 17.61 10.04 17.75
N PRO A 139 18.53 9.79 18.71
CA PRO A 139 19.21 10.84 19.44
C PRO A 139 19.85 11.82 18.46
N GLN A 140 19.66 13.12 18.70
CA GLN A 140 20.15 14.21 17.84
C GLN A 140 19.63 14.19 16.39
N GLY A 141 18.86 13.20 15.96
CA GLY A 141 18.30 13.07 14.60
C GLY A 141 17.21 14.10 14.29
N PRO A 142 16.68 14.14 13.05
CA PRO A 142 15.75 15.19 12.63
C PRO A 142 14.48 15.31 13.49
N ALA A 143 13.86 14.20 13.86
CA ALA A 143 12.70 14.19 14.75
C ALA A 143 13.02 14.72 16.16
N ALA A 144 14.16 14.36 16.74
CA ALA A 144 14.61 14.88 18.03
C ALA A 144 14.86 16.40 17.96
N ARG A 145 15.53 16.88 16.91
CA ARG A 145 15.77 18.32 16.69
C ARG A 145 14.48 19.11 16.49
N ALA A 146 13.45 18.48 15.93
CA ALA A 146 12.10 19.06 15.83
C ALA A 146 11.31 18.99 17.17
N GLY A 147 11.88 18.40 18.22
CA GLY A 147 11.27 18.29 19.54
C GLY A 147 10.16 17.25 19.63
N ILE A 148 10.12 16.29 18.70
CA ILE A 148 9.30 15.07 18.85
C ILE A 148 10.00 14.17 19.86
N ARG A 149 9.24 13.61 20.79
CA ARG A 149 9.76 12.72 21.84
C ARG A 149 9.10 11.35 21.77
N PRO A 150 9.78 10.28 22.23
CA PRO A 150 9.11 9.00 22.47
C PRO A 150 7.86 9.20 23.34
N GLY A 151 6.77 8.54 22.96
CA GLY A 151 5.45 8.66 23.60
C GLY A 151 4.55 9.75 23.03
N ASP A 152 5.03 10.67 22.19
CA ASP A 152 4.16 11.61 21.49
C ASP A 152 3.19 10.85 20.55
N ARG A 153 1.89 11.16 20.61
CA ARG A 153 0.90 10.59 19.69
C ARG A 153 1.05 11.21 18.31
N VAL A 154 1.15 10.40 17.27
CA VAL A 154 1.18 10.85 15.88
C VAL A 154 -0.25 10.95 15.38
N LEU A 155 -0.65 12.14 14.93
CA LEU A 155 -2.00 12.44 14.46
C LEU A 155 -2.09 12.54 12.93
N ALA A 156 -0.99 12.95 12.28
CA ALA A 156 -0.88 12.94 10.83
C ALA A 156 0.59 12.92 10.36
N VAL A 157 0.85 12.36 9.18
CA VAL A 157 2.12 12.43 8.46
C VAL A 157 1.82 12.78 7.00
N GLY A 158 2.33 13.92 6.52
CA GLY A 158 1.93 14.47 5.23
C GLY A 158 0.40 14.62 5.16
N GLU A 159 -0.19 14.06 4.11
CA GLU A 159 -1.64 14.04 3.90
C GLU A 159 -2.36 12.91 4.65
N LEU A 160 -1.61 11.94 5.23
CA LEU A 160 -2.20 10.82 5.95
C LEU A 160 -2.64 11.26 7.34
N VAL A 161 -3.95 11.32 7.56
CA VAL A 161 -4.57 11.55 8.88
C VAL A 161 -4.81 10.21 9.57
N VAL A 162 -4.15 9.99 10.71
CA VAL A 162 -4.05 8.68 11.38
C VAL A 162 -5.43 8.13 11.77
N ASP A 163 -6.28 8.92 12.42
CA ASP A 163 -7.58 8.43 12.90
C ASP A 163 -8.53 8.08 11.73
N SER A 164 -8.48 8.82 10.63
CA SER A 164 -9.28 8.52 9.44
C SER A 164 -8.79 7.24 8.75
N ALA A 165 -7.47 7.07 8.62
CA ALA A 165 -6.88 5.86 8.08
C ALA A 165 -7.15 4.63 8.97
N ALA A 166 -7.07 4.78 10.30
CA ALA A 166 -7.37 3.73 11.27
C ALA A 166 -8.80 3.23 11.13
N ARG A 167 -9.78 4.15 11.06
CA ARG A 167 -11.20 3.81 10.87
C ARG A 167 -11.44 3.07 9.55
N ALA A 168 -10.86 3.56 8.45
CA ALA A 168 -10.98 2.91 7.15
C ALA A 168 -10.42 1.48 7.17
N LEU A 169 -9.24 1.30 7.77
CA LEU A 169 -8.59 -0.02 7.86
C LEU A 169 -9.34 -0.99 8.77
N LEU A 170 -9.83 -0.53 9.92
CA LEU A 170 -10.63 -1.37 10.82
C LEU A 170 -11.93 -1.82 10.16
N ALA A 171 -12.52 -1.01 9.28
CA ALA A 171 -13.72 -1.37 8.54
C ALA A 171 -13.47 -2.37 7.40
N SER A 172 -12.27 -2.38 6.80
CA SER A 172 -11.98 -3.19 5.62
C SER A 172 -11.06 -4.40 5.84
N ALA A 173 -10.30 -4.41 6.93
CA ALA A 173 -9.36 -5.49 7.22
C ALA A 173 -10.08 -6.71 7.80
N ARG A 174 -9.46 -7.89 7.64
CA ARG A 174 -10.00 -9.16 8.16
C ARG A 174 -10.09 -9.21 9.69
N ASP A 175 -9.18 -8.51 10.38
CA ASP A 175 -9.04 -8.48 11.83
C ASP A 175 -8.32 -7.19 12.27
N SER A 176 -8.45 -6.83 13.55
CA SER A 176 -7.87 -5.61 14.12
C SER A 176 -6.33 -5.62 14.11
N VAL A 177 -5.71 -6.79 14.28
CA VAL A 177 -4.25 -6.95 14.23
C VAL A 177 -3.71 -6.56 12.86
N THR A 178 -4.38 -6.99 11.81
CA THR A 178 -4.06 -6.70 10.42
C THR A 178 -4.27 -5.22 10.13
N ALA A 179 -5.37 -4.64 10.61
CA ALA A 179 -5.63 -3.19 10.49
C ALA A 179 -4.51 -2.37 11.14
N HIS A 180 -4.13 -2.68 12.38
CA HIS A 180 -3.06 -1.96 13.08
C HIS A 180 -1.70 -2.10 12.37
N ARG A 181 -1.37 -3.31 11.88
CA ARG A 181 -0.14 -3.52 11.11
C ARG A 181 -0.11 -2.70 9.82
N LEU A 182 -1.23 -2.64 9.10
CA LEU A 182 -1.35 -1.84 7.87
C LEU A 182 -1.28 -0.34 8.17
N LEU A 183 -1.87 0.11 9.27
CA LEU A 183 -1.80 1.51 9.70
C LEU A 183 -0.36 1.92 10.01
N ALA A 184 0.35 1.11 10.81
CA ALA A 184 1.76 1.35 11.12
C ALA A 184 2.60 1.42 9.84
N ALA A 185 2.40 0.49 8.91
CA ALA A 185 3.12 0.48 7.64
C ALA A 185 2.81 1.71 6.77
N ALA A 186 1.55 2.13 6.68
CA ALA A 186 1.16 3.32 5.91
C ALA A 186 1.82 4.59 6.47
N VAL A 187 1.84 4.75 7.80
CA VAL A 187 2.54 5.86 8.45
C VAL A 187 4.05 5.80 8.19
N MET A 188 4.66 4.62 8.31
CA MET A 188 6.10 4.45 8.05
C MET A 188 6.47 4.78 6.60
N VAL A 189 5.64 4.42 5.61
CA VAL A 189 5.85 4.80 4.21
C VAL A 189 5.83 6.32 4.03
N GLN A 190 4.91 7.03 4.70
CA GLN A 190 4.86 8.49 4.65
C GLN A 190 6.05 9.18 5.33
N LEU A 191 6.72 8.49 6.26
CA LEU A 191 7.93 8.98 6.93
C LEU A 191 9.22 8.70 6.15
N GLN A 192 9.13 8.05 4.98
CA GLN A 192 10.28 7.82 4.10
C GLN A 192 10.53 9.04 3.22
N GLY A 193 11.80 9.24 2.87
CA GLY A 193 12.24 10.31 1.98
C GLY A 193 13.72 10.21 1.69
N GLY A 194 14.18 10.95 0.69
CA GLY A 194 15.60 11.14 0.42
C GLY A 194 16.25 12.15 1.35
N VAL A 195 17.58 12.14 1.43
CA VAL A 195 18.33 13.17 2.17
C VAL A 195 17.90 14.56 1.67
N GLY A 196 17.54 15.43 2.61
CA GLY A 196 17.07 16.80 2.32
C GLY A 196 15.58 16.93 2.05
N ASP A 197 14.84 15.84 1.80
CA ASP A 197 13.38 15.87 1.69
C ASP A 197 12.74 16.30 3.00
N THR A 198 11.54 16.87 2.93
CA THR A 198 10.80 17.32 4.11
C THR A 198 9.46 16.61 4.23
N VAL A 199 9.07 16.29 5.47
CA VAL A 199 7.75 15.73 5.79
C VAL A 199 7.15 16.45 6.99
N ALA A 200 5.88 16.84 6.87
CA ALA A 200 5.12 17.41 7.97
C ALA A 200 4.55 16.30 8.85
N VAL A 201 4.79 16.37 10.15
CA VAL A 201 4.26 15.44 11.15
C VAL A 201 3.46 16.22 12.17
N ARG A 202 2.17 15.91 12.32
CA ARG A 202 1.34 16.46 13.39
C ARG A 202 1.38 15.51 14.58
N VAL A 203 1.90 15.99 15.70
CA VAL A 203 2.05 15.21 16.94
C VAL A 203 1.32 15.86 18.10
N GLN A 204 0.91 15.06 19.08
CA GLN A 204 0.38 15.50 20.35
C GLN A 204 1.22 14.92 21.50
N PRO A 205 1.90 15.75 22.28
CA PRO A 205 2.59 15.31 23.48
C PRO A 205 1.60 14.81 24.54
N ALA A 206 2.06 13.91 25.42
CA ALA A 206 1.27 13.42 26.55
C ALA A 206 0.71 14.55 27.43
N ARG A 207 1.48 15.65 27.57
CA ARG A 207 1.05 16.89 28.23
C ARG A 207 1.27 18.05 27.26
N GLY A 208 0.33 18.25 26.34
CA GLY A 208 0.41 19.35 25.39
C GLY A 208 -0.70 19.36 24.37
N ARG A 209 -0.82 20.49 23.67
CA ARG A 209 -1.72 20.61 22.52
C ARG A 209 -1.06 20.00 21.28
N PRO A 210 -1.86 19.50 20.32
CA PRO A 210 -1.38 19.11 19.00
C PRO A 210 -0.52 20.20 18.34
N ARG A 211 0.54 19.79 17.66
CA ARG A 211 1.47 20.68 16.96
C ARG A 211 2.04 20.02 15.71
N VAL A 212 2.29 20.82 14.68
CA VAL A 212 2.95 20.36 13.45
C VAL A 212 4.46 20.55 13.57
N ARG A 213 5.22 19.58 13.06
CA ARG A 213 6.68 19.57 12.99
C ARG A 213 7.11 19.22 11.57
N MET A 214 7.97 20.08 11.01
CA MET A 214 8.59 19.80 9.72
C MET A 214 9.88 19.02 9.98
N LEU A 215 9.95 17.80 9.48
CA LEU A 215 11.15 16.97 9.58
C LEU A 215 11.90 17.04 8.26
N ARG A 216 13.14 17.52 8.29
CA ARG A 216 14.05 17.44 7.16
C ARG A 216 14.89 16.17 7.28
N HIS A 217 14.76 15.26 6.33
CA HIS A 217 15.48 13.99 6.32
C HIS A 217 16.99 14.24 6.33
N GLY A 218 17.67 13.60 7.29
CA GLY A 218 19.12 13.60 7.39
C GLY A 218 19.74 12.35 6.77
N PRO A 219 21.07 12.30 6.64
CA PRO A 219 21.76 11.06 6.32
C PRO A 219 21.47 10.00 7.40
N ILE A 220 21.48 8.73 7.00
CA ILE A 220 21.37 7.61 7.94
C ILE A 220 22.72 7.47 8.65
N GLU A 221 22.77 7.79 9.94
CA GLU A 221 23.99 7.73 10.76
C GLU A 221 24.20 6.32 11.37
N GLY A 222 25.44 5.82 11.33
CA GLY A 222 25.85 4.54 11.91
C GLY A 222 26.84 3.77 11.04
N GLN A 223 27.67 2.89 11.63
CA GLN A 223 28.41 1.90 10.82
C GLN A 223 27.38 0.95 10.20
N VAL A 224 27.30 0.93 8.87
CA VAL A 224 26.59 -0.11 8.14
C VAL A 224 27.36 -1.40 8.31
N THR A 225 27.05 -2.13 9.38
CA THR A 225 27.65 -3.44 9.62
C THR A 225 26.71 -4.49 9.07
N ARG A 226 27.16 -5.17 8.02
CA ARG A 226 26.45 -6.31 7.44
C ARG A 226 26.69 -7.54 8.32
N TYR A 227 25.76 -7.85 9.22
CA TYR A 227 25.74 -9.15 9.90
C TYR A 227 25.19 -10.21 8.93
N GLY A 228 26.08 -10.90 8.22
CA GLY A 228 25.71 -11.98 7.30
C GLY A 228 24.79 -11.54 6.15
N ASN A 229 23.62 -12.17 6.00
CA ASN A 229 22.61 -11.85 4.97
C ASN A 229 21.46 -10.95 5.47
N LEU A 230 21.67 -10.23 6.58
CA LEU A 230 20.69 -9.27 7.09
C LEU A 230 20.82 -7.90 6.39
N PRO A 231 19.72 -7.11 6.32
CA PRO A 231 19.76 -5.73 5.90
C PRO A 231 20.83 -4.92 6.64
N PRO A 232 21.41 -3.89 6.00
CA PRO A 232 22.05 -2.78 6.69
C PRO A 232 21.16 -2.32 7.84
N MET A 233 21.57 -2.66 9.06
CA MET A 233 20.97 -2.12 10.26
C MET A 233 21.99 -1.12 10.80
N ALA A 234 21.56 0.12 11.05
CA ALA A 234 22.35 1.04 11.84
C ALA A 234 22.47 0.44 13.25
N VAL A 235 23.64 -0.08 13.59
CA VAL A 235 23.92 -0.59 14.93
C VAL A 235 24.43 0.59 15.75
N HIS A 236 23.70 0.92 16.80
CA HIS A 236 24.15 1.85 17.83
C HIS A 236 24.65 1.02 19.01
N ALA A 237 25.97 1.03 19.24
CA ALA A 237 26.53 0.53 20.49
C ALA A 237 26.47 1.67 21.51
N GLU A 238 25.73 1.47 22.61
CA GLU A 238 25.83 2.34 23.77
C GLU A 238 27.13 1.98 24.51
N ALA A 239 28.13 2.86 24.43
CA ALA A 239 29.28 2.75 25.32
C ALA A 239 28.80 3.03 26.75
N THR A 240 29.06 2.09 27.65
CA THR A 240 28.78 2.20 29.09
C THR A 240 29.82 3.09 29.76
#